data_AF-A0A1B9PJF8-F1
#
_entry.id   AF-A0A1B9PJF8-F1
#
_cell.length_a   1.000
_cell.length_b   1.000
_cell.length_c   1.000
_cell.angle_alpha   90.00
_cell.angle_beta   90.00
_cell.angle_gamma   90.00
#
_symmetry.space_group_name_H-M   'P 1'
#
loop_
_entity.id
_entity.type
_entity.pdbx_description
1 polymer ?
#
loop_
_entity_poly.entity_id
_entity_poly.type
_entity_poly.pdbx_seq_one_letter_code
_entity_poly.pdbx_strand_id
1 'polypeptide(L)'
;MKHTSKFFSIIISLLMLNGCSLLEVKLESQSVPLTTAELNTRILTREYSKHFFSEVESAADEIALTYPKDDTLHQSYVLLWKIHAEEGLQRAAYQVSPKVALIDTWVFAAQMEQFFSPEGKGAELFDSDIDYKTSQALYVDIENMAEKLLSGSEFKAGKEFVTQFVKDHAFDSLMMRRTPALKAWLAHQNIDETEAVATLGTMPEALGDVSDRLGLVSEQTPKIMTWKAELIAMNSTINGNDVNKTLESLRNTSQSFQDFVKNNPEYMQNLAEQMSIQLQPLLDDLDMKTDDKLNQLSAERIALEAMVARERKELVDMVERERKAIAIIVTQEREKFTQDLDQVSQDVLTLAMDKVIDLIKSTIIYFILFILAIFFAPLGLGYFLGKRAAVKKTTV
;
A
#
# COMPACT_ATOMS: atom_id res chain seq x y z
N MET A 1 28.88 82.35 3.46
CA MET A 1 28.71 81.15 4.33
C MET A 1 27.26 80.74 4.64
N LYS A 2 26.20 81.49 4.26
CA LYS A 2 24.80 81.07 4.51
C LYS A 2 24.16 80.20 3.41
N HIS A 3 24.65 80.25 2.17
CA HIS A 3 24.08 79.46 1.05
C HIS A 3 24.59 78.02 0.98
N THR A 4 25.80 77.74 1.46
CA THR A 4 26.38 76.38 1.46
C THR A 4 25.71 75.45 2.46
N SER A 5 25.24 75.97 3.61
CA SER A 5 24.53 75.19 4.63
C SER A 5 23.12 74.75 4.18
N LYS A 6 22.39 75.59 3.43
CA LYS A 6 21.07 75.21 2.89
C LYS A 6 21.17 74.14 1.81
N PHE A 7 22.20 74.20 0.97
CA PHE A 7 22.41 73.21 -0.09
C PHE A 7 22.78 71.84 0.50
N PHE A 8 23.57 71.82 1.58
CA PHE A 8 23.94 70.59 2.27
C PHE A 8 22.75 69.93 2.99
N SER A 9 21.86 70.71 3.61
CA SER A 9 20.62 70.18 4.21
C SER A 9 19.67 69.58 3.16
N ILE A 10 19.58 70.17 1.97
CA ILE A 10 18.72 69.66 0.89
C ILE A 10 19.28 68.34 0.34
N ILE A 11 20.60 68.24 0.17
CA ILE A 11 21.26 67.01 -0.29
C ILE A 11 21.07 65.87 0.72
N ILE A 12 21.18 66.13 2.02
CA ILE A 12 20.97 65.10 3.06
C ILE A 12 19.50 64.65 3.12
N SER A 13 18.54 65.56 2.99
CA SER A 13 17.12 65.18 2.91
C SER A 13 16.78 64.38 1.64
N LEU A 14 17.44 64.66 0.50
CA LEU A 14 17.28 63.87 -0.72
C LEU A 14 17.93 62.48 -0.62
N LEU A 15 19.05 62.34 0.10
CA LEU A 15 19.68 61.04 0.34
C LEU A 15 18.86 60.14 1.27
N MET A 16 18.18 60.71 2.27
CA MET A 16 17.31 59.97 3.20
C MET A 16 15.99 59.52 2.56
N LEU A 17 15.50 60.20 1.51
CA LEU A 17 14.29 59.80 0.77
C LEU A 17 14.53 58.67 -0.24
N ASN A 18 15.79 58.45 -0.67
CA ASN A 18 16.15 57.35 -1.57
C ASN A 18 16.56 56.06 -0.83
N GLY A 19 16.62 56.09 0.51
CA GLY A 19 16.97 54.92 1.33
C GLY A 19 15.81 53.95 1.59
N CYS A 20 14.57 54.33 1.31
CA CYS A 20 13.38 53.51 1.62
C CYS A 20 12.92 52.58 0.48
N SER A 21 13.57 52.61 -0.69
CA SER A 21 13.17 51.77 -1.85
C SER A 21 14.08 50.56 -2.07
N LEU A 22 15.11 50.37 -1.23
CA LEU A 22 16.09 49.29 -1.37
C LEU A 22 16.09 48.31 -0.19
N LEU A 23 14.96 48.23 0.52
CA LEU A 23 14.63 47.07 1.35
C LEU A 23 13.53 46.28 0.65
N GLU A 24 13.81 45.88 -0.59
CA GLU A 24 13.14 44.73 -1.18
C GLU A 24 13.66 43.53 -0.37
N VAL A 25 13.05 43.31 0.80
CA VAL A 25 13.19 42.06 1.52
C VAL A 25 12.70 41.03 0.54
N LYS A 26 13.64 40.41 -0.17
CA LYS A 26 13.45 39.11 -0.79
C LYS A 26 13.12 38.17 0.37
N LEU A 27 11.86 38.18 0.78
CA LEU A 27 11.20 36.98 1.24
C LEU A 27 11.35 36.05 0.04
N GLU A 28 12.48 35.34 -0.02
CA GLU A 28 12.63 34.15 -0.83
C GLU A 28 11.57 33.20 -0.29
N SER A 29 10.32 33.38 -0.74
CA SER A 29 9.31 32.37 -0.55
C SER A 29 9.92 31.15 -1.23
N GLN A 30 10.11 30.09 -0.46
CA GLN A 30 10.69 28.82 -0.90
C GLN A 30 9.79 28.10 -1.95
N SER A 31 8.96 28.84 -2.67
CA SER A 31 8.05 28.34 -3.68
C SER A 31 8.75 28.28 -5.03
N VAL A 32 9.07 27.07 -5.47
CA VAL A 32 9.48 26.80 -6.85
C VAL A 32 8.23 26.91 -7.74
N PRO A 33 8.25 27.74 -8.80
CA PRO A 33 7.13 27.81 -9.74
C PRO A 33 6.93 26.47 -10.46
N LEU A 34 5.68 26.15 -10.78
CA LEU A 34 5.37 24.91 -11.49
C LEU A 34 5.96 24.95 -12.90
N THR A 35 6.45 23.80 -13.34
CA THR A 35 6.86 23.61 -14.73
C THR A 35 5.63 23.64 -15.65
N THR A 36 5.84 23.92 -16.94
CA THR A 36 4.77 23.86 -17.95
C THR A 36 4.09 22.48 -17.99
N ALA A 37 4.86 21.41 -17.77
CA ALA A 37 4.33 20.04 -17.73
C ALA A 37 3.40 19.83 -16.53
N GLU A 38 3.77 20.32 -15.35
CA GLU A 38 2.95 20.24 -14.13
C GLU A 38 1.68 21.10 -14.24
N LEU A 39 1.79 22.30 -14.81
CA LEU A 39 0.63 23.16 -15.06
C LEU A 39 -0.35 22.50 -16.05
N ASN A 40 0.16 21.96 -17.17
CA ASN A 40 -0.67 21.23 -18.14
C ASN A 40 -1.33 20.02 -17.50
N THR A 41 -0.59 19.27 -16.67
CA THR A 41 -1.13 18.12 -15.93
C THR A 41 -2.27 18.54 -15.03
N ARG A 42 -2.10 19.64 -14.27
CA ARG A 42 -3.14 20.18 -13.39
C ARG A 42 -4.40 20.56 -14.18
N ILE A 43 -4.24 21.33 -15.26
CA ILE A 43 -5.37 21.81 -16.07
C ILE A 43 -6.12 20.63 -16.69
N LEU A 44 -5.40 19.70 -17.33
CA LEU A 44 -6.02 18.59 -18.04
C LEU A 44 -6.67 17.58 -17.10
N THR A 45 -6.08 17.31 -15.93
CA THR A 45 -6.70 16.44 -14.91
C THR A 45 -8.01 17.04 -14.37
N ARG A 46 -8.07 18.38 -14.22
CA ARG A 46 -9.30 19.07 -13.79
C ARG A 46 -10.37 19.11 -14.85
N GLU A 47 -9.98 19.33 -16.11
CA GLU A 47 -10.93 19.29 -17.21
C GLU A 47 -11.49 17.87 -17.41
N TYR A 48 -10.63 16.84 -17.28
CA TYR A 48 -11.07 15.45 -17.22
C TYR A 48 -12.09 15.21 -16.10
N SER A 49 -11.93 15.86 -14.93
CA SER A 49 -12.88 15.70 -13.83
C SER A 49 -14.29 16.15 -14.22
N LYS A 50 -14.41 17.28 -14.91
CA LYS A 50 -15.70 17.78 -15.40
C LYS A 50 -16.31 16.84 -16.44
N HIS A 51 -15.49 16.35 -17.37
CA HIS A 51 -15.90 15.34 -18.35
C HIS A 51 -16.41 14.08 -17.66
N PHE A 52 -15.66 13.56 -16.69
CA PHE A 52 -16.05 12.41 -15.89
C PHE A 52 -17.40 12.62 -15.19
N PHE A 53 -17.61 13.77 -14.54
CA PHE A 53 -18.88 14.06 -13.87
C PHE A 53 -20.03 14.04 -14.88
N SER A 54 -19.88 14.71 -16.02
CA SER A 54 -20.91 14.73 -17.07
C SER A 54 -21.25 13.33 -17.59
N GLU A 55 -20.25 12.49 -17.86
CA GLU A 55 -20.47 11.13 -18.38
C GLU A 55 -21.12 10.22 -17.35
N VAL A 56 -20.70 10.28 -16.09
CA VAL A 56 -21.34 9.53 -15.00
C VAL A 56 -22.77 10.01 -14.78
N GLU A 57 -23.01 11.32 -14.75
CA GLU A 57 -24.35 11.90 -14.60
C GLU A 57 -25.28 11.42 -15.72
N SER A 58 -24.84 11.52 -16.98
CA SER A 58 -25.64 11.14 -18.15
C SER A 58 -25.91 9.63 -18.17
N ALA A 59 -24.90 8.81 -17.90
CA ALA A 59 -25.04 7.36 -17.88
C ALA A 59 -25.96 6.89 -16.75
N ALA A 60 -25.81 7.47 -15.56
CA ALA A 60 -26.67 7.19 -14.42
C ALA A 60 -28.13 7.58 -14.70
N ASP A 61 -28.35 8.75 -15.31
CA ASP A 61 -29.70 9.19 -15.69
C ASP A 61 -30.31 8.28 -16.77
N GLU A 62 -29.52 7.77 -17.70
CA GLU A 62 -29.97 6.77 -18.69
C GLU A 62 -30.37 5.45 -18.02
N ILE A 63 -29.56 4.95 -17.08
CA ILE A 63 -29.89 3.76 -16.28
C ILE A 63 -31.15 4.00 -15.44
N ALA A 64 -31.33 5.18 -14.85
CA ALA A 64 -32.54 5.48 -14.07
C ALA A 64 -33.83 5.34 -14.88
N LEU A 65 -33.78 5.61 -16.20
CA LEU A 65 -34.93 5.50 -17.11
C LEU A 65 -35.29 4.05 -17.46
N THR A 66 -34.38 3.09 -17.26
CA THR A 66 -34.68 1.67 -17.51
C THR A 66 -35.50 1.05 -16.38
N TYR A 67 -35.49 1.66 -15.19
CA TYR A 67 -36.26 1.19 -14.03
C TYR A 67 -37.57 1.96 -13.82
N PRO A 68 -38.60 1.31 -13.26
CA PRO A 68 -39.78 2.01 -12.77
C PRO A 68 -39.43 3.08 -11.72
N LYS A 69 -40.19 4.18 -11.67
CA LYS A 69 -39.96 5.26 -10.71
C LYS A 69 -40.25 4.85 -9.26
N ASP A 70 -41.04 3.82 -9.05
CA ASP A 70 -41.37 3.23 -7.76
C ASP A 70 -40.36 2.17 -7.31
N ASP A 71 -39.43 1.77 -8.18
CA ASP A 71 -38.31 0.89 -7.84
C ASP A 71 -37.27 1.65 -6.99
N THR A 72 -37.57 1.75 -5.71
CA THR A 72 -36.74 2.50 -4.76
C THR A 72 -35.32 1.95 -4.65
N LEU A 73 -35.12 0.65 -4.90
CA LEU A 73 -33.82 0.00 -4.76
C LEU A 73 -32.87 0.44 -5.87
N HIS A 74 -33.23 0.23 -7.13
CA HIS A 74 -32.35 0.56 -8.26
C HIS A 74 -32.21 2.07 -8.44
N GLN A 75 -33.26 2.85 -8.17
CA GLN A 75 -33.17 4.31 -8.15
C GLN A 75 -32.18 4.80 -7.07
N SER A 76 -32.16 4.15 -5.90
CA SER A 76 -31.15 4.44 -4.86
C SER A 76 -29.73 4.07 -5.31
N TYR A 77 -29.56 2.95 -6.02
CA TYR A 77 -28.24 2.55 -6.53
C TYR A 77 -27.68 3.54 -7.55
N VAL A 78 -28.52 4.03 -8.46
CA VAL A 78 -28.12 5.08 -9.41
C VAL A 78 -27.67 6.34 -8.67
N LEU A 79 -28.44 6.82 -7.69
CA LEU A 79 -28.07 8.01 -6.91
C LEU A 79 -26.77 7.80 -6.11
N LEU A 80 -26.59 6.62 -5.51
CA LEU A 80 -25.37 6.28 -4.79
C LEU A 80 -24.16 6.27 -5.73
N TRP A 81 -24.30 5.74 -6.95
CA TRP A 81 -23.23 5.79 -7.94
C TRP A 81 -22.84 7.24 -8.27
N LYS A 82 -23.80 8.10 -8.63
CA LYS A 82 -23.53 9.53 -8.95
C LYS A 82 -22.79 10.23 -7.80
N ILE A 83 -23.36 10.15 -6.59
CA ILE A 83 -22.81 10.81 -5.40
C ILE A 83 -21.37 10.36 -5.14
N HIS A 84 -21.11 9.06 -5.10
CA HIS A 84 -19.82 8.55 -4.67
C HIS A 84 -18.75 8.56 -5.76
N ALA A 85 -19.13 8.41 -7.03
CA ALA A 85 -18.21 8.59 -8.15
C ALA A 85 -17.71 10.04 -8.22
N GLU A 86 -18.61 11.02 -8.08
CA GLU A 86 -18.24 12.44 -8.12
C GLU A 86 -17.42 12.88 -6.90
N GLU A 87 -17.87 12.54 -5.68
CA GLU A 87 -17.12 12.85 -4.45
C GLU A 87 -15.74 12.17 -4.42
N GLY A 88 -15.69 10.92 -4.88
CA GLY A 88 -14.47 10.13 -4.92
C GLY A 88 -13.45 10.68 -5.91
N LEU A 89 -13.87 10.97 -7.14
CA LEU A 89 -13.01 11.54 -8.16
C LEU A 89 -12.60 12.98 -7.82
N GLN A 90 -13.50 13.81 -7.28
CA GLN A 90 -13.16 15.15 -6.83
C GLN A 90 -12.01 15.13 -5.82
N ARG A 91 -12.03 14.19 -4.87
CA ARG A 91 -10.91 14.03 -3.91
C ARG A 91 -9.63 13.53 -4.58
N ALA A 92 -9.74 12.76 -5.66
CA ALA A 92 -8.58 12.23 -6.40
C ALA A 92 -7.93 13.31 -7.29
N ALA A 93 -8.73 14.10 -8.02
CA ALA A 93 -8.24 15.06 -8.99
C ALA A 93 -7.78 16.40 -8.41
N TYR A 94 -8.20 16.73 -7.18
CA TYR A 94 -7.86 17.98 -6.50
C TYR A 94 -6.83 17.77 -5.38
N GLN A 95 -5.83 16.95 -5.66
CA GLN A 95 -4.63 16.82 -4.83
C GLN A 95 -3.74 18.07 -4.99
N VAL A 96 -2.86 18.29 -4.01
CA VAL A 96 -1.93 19.44 -4.02
C VAL A 96 -0.94 19.36 -5.19
N SER A 97 -0.34 18.17 -5.37
CA SER A 97 0.61 17.92 -6.46
C SER A 97 -0.12 17.54 -7.75
N PRO A 98 0.19 18.17 -8.90
CA PRO A 98 -0.43 17.83 -10.19
C PRO A 98 -0.21 16.38 -10.62
N LYS A 99 0.99 15.85 -10.41
CA LYS A 99 1.33 14.46 -10.78
C LYS A 99 0.58 13.46 -9.90
N VAL A 100 0.48 13.74 -8.60
CA VAL A 100 -0.30 12.92 -7.67
C VAL A 100 -1.78 12.95 -8.04
N ALA A 101 -2.32 14.13 -8.38
CA ALA A 101 -3.70 14.26 -8.84
C ALA A 101 -3.97 13.38 -10.06
N LEU A 102 -3.08 13.40 -11.05
CA LEU A 102 -3.20 12.56 -12.26
C LEU A 102 -3.21 11.07 -11.91
N ILE A 103 -2.25 10.60 -11.11
CA ILE A 103 -2.15 9.19 -10.72
C ILE A 103 -3.35 8.76 -9.87
N ASP A 104 -3.75 9.57 -8.88
CA ASP A 104 -4.89 9.28 -8.02
C ASP A 104 -6.20 9.21 -8.82
N THR A 105 -6.37 10.10 -9.80
CA THR A 105 -7.53 10.12 -10.70
C THR A 105 -7.54 8.88 -11.59
N TRP A 106 -6.39 8.49 -12.14
CA TRP A 106 -6.25 7.28 -12.94
C TRP A 106 -6.57 6.03 -12.12
N VAL A 107 -6.04 5.93 -10.89
CA VAL A 107 -6.36 4.85 -9.95
C VAL A 107 -7.86 4.80 -9.69
N PHE A 108 -8.51 5.94 -9.41
CA PHE A 108 -9.95 5.96 -9.11
C PHE A 108 -10.79 5.49 -10.30
N ALA A 109 -10.50 5.97 -11.51
CA ALA A 109 -11.20 5.54 -12.71
C ALA A 109 -11.00 4.03 -12.99
N ALA A 110 -9.78 3.52 -12.77
CA ALA A 110 -9.47 2.10 -12.91
C ALA A 110 -10.19 1.24 -11.85
N GLN A 111 -10.29 1.71 -10.61
CA GLN A 111 -11.05 1.03 -9.56
C GLN A 111 -12.56 0.98 -9.88
N MET A 112 -13.10 2.05 -10.47
CA MET A 112 -14.50 2.11 -10.89
C MET A 112 -14.77 1.18 -12.08
N GLU A 113 -13.91 1.16 -13.10
CA GLU A 113 -14.00 0.21 -14.21
C GLU A 113 -13.95 -1.24 -13.73
N GLN A 114 -12.98 -1.56 -12.86
CA GLN A 114 -12.87 -2.89 -12.26
C GLN A 114 -14.10 -3.27 -11.44
N PHE A 115 -14.73 -2.30 -10.76
CA PHE A 115 -15.93 -2.54 -9.95
C PHE A 115 -17.12 -2.96 -10.80
N PHE A 116 -17.37 -2.29 -11.92
CA PHE A 116 -18.45 -2.60 -12.85
C PHE A 116 -18.10 -3.65 -13.91
N SER A 117 -16.83 -4.06 -14.00
CA SER A 117 -16.41 -5.12 -14.90
C SER A 117 -17.21 -6.42 -14.69
N PRO A 118 -17.30 -7.32 -15.69
CA PRO A 118 -18.05 -8.58 -15.56
C PRO A 118 -17.59 -9.49 -14.40
N GLU A 119 -16.35 -9.33 -13.94
CA GLU A 119 -15.80 -10.06 -12.78
C GLU A 119 -15.83 -9.22 -11.48
N GLY A 120 -16.27 -7.97 -11.59
CA GLY A 120 -16.36 -7.00 -10.52
C GLY A 120 -17.57 -7.22 -9.60
N LYS A 121 -17.50 -6.65 -8.40
CA LYS A 121 -18.57 -6.75 -7.39
C LYS A 121 -19.82 -5.95 -7.75
N GLY A 122 -19.70 -5.01 -8.69
CA GLY A 122 -20.78 -4.18 -9.19
C GLY A 122 -21.46 -4.73 -10.44
N ALA A 123 -20.99 -5.85 -11.00
CA ALA A 123 -21.44 -6.37 -12.30
C ALA A 123 -22.94 -6.65 -12.39
N GLU A 124 -23.58 -7.00 -11.27
CA GLU A 124 -25.00 -7.36 -11.20
C GLU A 124 -25.86 -6.24 -10.54
N LEU A 125 -25.31 -5.02 -10.38
CA LEU A 125 -26.05 -3.91 -9.76
C LEU A 125 -27.10 -3.31 -10.70
N PHE A 126 -26.87 -3.40 -12.01
CA PHE A 126 -27.77 -2.88 -13.02
C PHE A 126 -28.02 -3.92 -14.12
N ASP A 127 -29.22 -3.92 -14.71
CA ASP A 127 -29.62 -4.81 -15.80
C ASP A 127 -28.98 -4.47 -17.15
N SER A 128 -28.49 -3.24 -17.31
CA SER A 128 -27.80 -2.77 -18.52
C SER A 128 -26.27 -2.77 -18.33
N ASP A 129 -25.54 -2.66 -19.43
CA ASP A 129 -24.07 -2.58 -19.43
C ASP A 129 -23.54 -1.14 -19.55
N ILE A 130 -24.40 -0.16 -19.28
CA ILE A 130 -24.11 1.27 -19.44
C ILE A 130 -23.04 1.72 -18.43
N ASP A 131 -23.18 1.29 -17.17
CA ASP A 131 -22.23 1.51 -16.09
C ASP A 131 -20.81 1.01 -16.44
N TYR A 132 -20.72 -0.21 -16.95
CA TYR A 132 -19.45 -0.80 -17.37
C TYR A 132 -18.85 -0.07 -18.58
N LYS A 133 -19.66 0.20 -19.62
CA LYS A 133 -19.18 0.91 -20.82
C LYS A 133 -18.69 2.31 -20.50
N THR A 134 -19.43 3.06 -19.68
CA THR A 134 -19.06 4.41 -19.27
C THR A 134 -17.79 4.39 -18.41
N SER A 135 -17.69 3.49 -17.43
CA SER A 135 -16.48 3.38 -16.60
C SER A 135 -15.26 2.94 -17.40
N GLN A 136 -15.42 2.05 -18.38
CA GLN A 136 -14.35 1.67 -19.32
C GLN A 136 -13.89 2.85 -20.18
N ALA A 137 -14.82 3.60 -20.77
CA ALA A 137 -14.48 4.77 -21.59
C ALA A 137 -13.69 5.80 -20.77
N LEU A 138 -14.16 6.10 -19.55
CA LEU A 138 -13.51 7.03 -18.65
C LEU A 138 -12.11 6.56 -18.23
N TYR A 139 -11.92 5.27 -17.98
CA TYR A 139 -10.61 4.69 -17.68
C TYR A 139 -9.65 4.82 -18.87
N VAL A 140 -10.11 4.51 -20.09
CA VAL A 140 -9.30 4.64 -21.32
C VAL A 140 -8.91 6.10 -21.57
N ASP A 141 -9.82 7.04 -21.32
CA ASP A 141 -9.57 8.47 -21.50
C ASP A 141 -8.44 8.98 -20.57
N ILE A 142 -8.48 8.62 -19.29
CA ILE A 142 -7.43 9.03 -18.34
C ILE A 142 -6.11 8.30 -18.57
N GLU A 143 -6.14 7.04 -19.00
CA GLU A 143 -4.93 6.30 -19.37
C GLU A 143 -4.24 6.97 -20.58
N ASN A 144 -5.00 7.29 -21.63
CA ASN A 144 -4.50 8.02 -22.80
C ASN A 144 -3.99 9.41 -22.45
N MET A 145 -4.61 10.08 -21.49
CA MET A 145 -4.15 11.37 -20.97
C MET A 145 -2.83 11.21 -20.22
N ALA A 146 -2.72 10.22 -19.34
CA ALA A 146 -1.51 9.93 -18.58
C ALA A 146 -0.33 9.58 -19.51
N GLU A 147 -0.57 8.82 -20.58
CA GLU A 147 0.46 8.49 -21.58
C GLU A 147 1.03 9.74 -22.26
N LYS A 148 0.19 10.76 -22.51
CA LYS A 148 0.61 12.02 -23.13
C LYS A 148 1.34 12.96 -22.17
N LEU A 149 1.03 12.89 -20.88
CA LEU A 149 1.54 13.82 -19.87
C LEU A 149 2.79 13.32 -19.14
N LEU A 150 2.94 12.00 -19.01
CA LEU A 150 4.07 11.38 -18.35
C LEU A 150 5.15 11.00 -19.37
N SER A 151 6.41 10.92 -18.94
CA SER A 151 7.44 10.29 -19.78
C SER A 151 7.15 8.80 -19.96
N GLY A 152 7.66 8.18 -21.04
CA GLY A 152 7.38 6.76 -21.32
C GLY A 152 7.77 5.80 -20.18
N SER A 153 8.84 6.11 -19.43
CA SER A 153 9.21 5.34 -18.23
C SER A 153 8.24 5.55 -17.08
N GLU A 154 7.81 6.79 -16.83
CA GLU A 154 6.86 7.12 -15.76
C GLU A 154 5.46 6.57 -16.06
N PHE A 155 5.01 6.63 -17.32
CA PHE A 155 3.75 6.04 -17.74
C PHE A 155 3.75 4.53 -17.51
N LYS A 156 4.83 3.83 -17.88
CA LYS A 156 4.95 2.38 -17.66
C LYS A 156 4.92 2.03 -16.16
N ALA A 157 5.68 2.75 -15.34
CA ALA A 157 5.65 2.57 -13.89
C ALA A 157 4.28 2.91 -13.29
N GLY A 158 3.63 3.96 -13.78
CA GLY A 158 2.26 4.33 -13.43
C GLY A 158 1.26 3.23 -13.76
N LYS A 159 1.34 2.65 -14.96
CA LYS A 159 0.48 1.55 -15.39
C LYS A 159 0.65 0.29 -14.53
N GLU A 160 1.90 -0.08 -14.23
CA GLU A 160 2.22 -1.19 -13.33
C GLU A 160 1.66 -0.94 -11.93
N PHE A 161 1.86 0.27 -11.39
CA PHE A 161 1.33 0.69 -10.10
C PHE A 161 -0.20 0.64 -10.05
N VAL A 162 -0.89 1.28 -11.01
CA VAL A 162 -2.36 1.33 -11.08
C VAL A 162 -2.93 -0.08 -11.14
N THR A 163 -2.36 -0.94 -12.00
CA THR A 163 -2.81 -2.34 -12.14
C THR A 163 -2.68 -3.11 -10.83
N GLN A 164 -1.58 -2.92 -10.08
CA GLN A 164 -1.37 -3.61 -8.81
C GLN A 164 -2.26 -3.02 -7.71
N PHE A 165 -2.34 -1.69 -7.62
CA PHE A 165 -3.12 -0.99 -6.60
C PHE A 165 -4.61 -1.30 -6.70
N VAL A 166 -5.17 -1.36 -7.92
CA VAL A 166 -6.58 -1.72 -8.15
C VAL A 166 -6.88 -3.14 -7.67
N LYS A 167 -5.96 -4.09 -7.87
CA LYS A 167 -6.11 -5.47 -7.37
C LYS A 167 -6.13 -5.52 -5.84
N ASP A 168 -5.24 -4.78 -5.20
CA ASP A 168 -5.08 -4.79 -3.74
C ASP A 168 -6.17 -3.98 -3.03
N HIS A 169 -6.74 -2.97 -3.71
CA HIS A 169 -7.70 -2.01 -3.16
C HIS A 169 -8.94 -1.86 -4.03
N ALA A 170 -9.52 -2.96 -4.52
CA ALA A 170 -10.75 -2.92 -5.31
C ALA A 170 -11.93 -2.32 -4.51
N PHE A 171 -12.82 -1.58 -5.19
CA PHE A 171 -14.05 -1.13 -4.55
C PHE A 171 -14.95 -2.31 -4.16
N ASP A 172 -15.56 -2.21 -2.99
CA ASP A 172 -16.40 -3.25 -2.42
C ASP A 172 -17.91 -2.97 -2.58
N SER A 173 -18.26 -1.73 -2.92
CA SER A 173 -19.63 -1.24 -2.92
C SER A 173 -19.73 0.10 -3.68
N LEU A 174 -20.97 0.52 -3.97
CA LEU A 174 -21.29 1.85 -4.53
C LEU A 174 -20.84 3.02 -3.66
N MET A 175 -20.41 2.79 -2.42
CA MET A 175 -19.79 3.82 -1.58
C MET A 175 -18.43 4.29 -2.12
N MET A 176 -17.82 3.50 -3.03
CA MET A 176 -16.54 3.79 -3.71
C MET A 176 -15.48 4.37 -2.76
N ARG A 177 -15.31 3.72 -1.61
CA ARG A 177 -14.43 4.20 -0.54
C ARG A 177 -12.98 4.15 -1.02
N ARG A 178 -12.48 5.32 -1.40
CA ARG A 178 -11.11 5.48 -1.89
C ARG A 178 -10.08 5.25 -0.79
N THR A 179 -9.07 4.44 -1.10
CA THR A 179 -7.81 4.39 -0.36
C THR A 179 -6.83 5.38 -1.01
N PRO A 180 -6.25 6.33 -0.26
CA PRO A 180 -5.30 7.28 -0.83
C PRO A 180 -4.07 6.59 -1.44
N ALA A 181 -3.84 6.77 -2.75
CA ALA A 181 -2.74 6.13 -3.45
C ALA A 181 -1.40 6.88 -3.35
N LEU A 182 -1.40 8.15 -2.92
CA LEU A 182 -0.19 8.97 -2.72
C LEU A 182 0.93 8.23 -1.97
N LYS A 183 0.65 7.70 -0.78
CA LYS A 183 1.70 7.04 0.03
C LYS A 183 2.24 5.78 -0.64
N ALA A 184 1.35 4.98 -1.23
CA ALA A 184 1.74 3.78 -1.95
C ALA A 184 2.53 4.12 -3.22
N TRP A 185 2.18 5.21 -3.89
CA TRP A 185 2.88 5.72 -5.06
C TRP A 185 4.29 6.23 -4.73
N LEU A 186 4.44 7.01 -3.66
CA LEU A 186 5.75 7.49 -3.20
C LEU A 186 6.67 6.31 -2.83
N ALA A 187 6.14 5.33 -2.10
CA ALA A 187 6.87 4.11 -1.77
C ALA A 187 7.26 3.31 -3.03
N HIS A 188 6.35 3.21 -4.02
CA HIS A 188 6.62 2.53 -5.29
C HIS A 188 7.73 3.22 -6.09
N GLN A 189 7.81 4.55 -6.02
CA GLN A 189 8.82 5.35 -6.72
C GLN A 189 10.11 5.57 -5.90
N ASN A 190 10.18 5.08 -4.66
CA ASN A 190 11.25 5.37 -3.70
C ASN A 190 11.49 6.88 -3.47
N ILE A 191 10.41 7.68 -3.48
CA ILE A 191 10.46 9.13 -3.24
C ILE A 191 10.22 9.39 -1.75
N ASP A 192 11.00 10.28 -1.15
CA ASP A 192 10.80 10.71 0.24
C ASP A 192 9.53 11.56 0.38
N GLU A 193 8.75 11.35 1.44
CA GLU A 193 7.48 12.06 1.66
C GLU A 193 7.67 13.59 1.75
N THR A 194 8.86 14.08 2.14
CA THR A 194 9.17 15.51 2.24
C THR A 194 9.33 16.19 0.88
N GLU A 195 9.79 15.48 -0.15
CA GLU A 195 9.91 16.02 -1.52
C GLU A 195 8.54 16.26 -2.17
N ALA A 196 7.50 15.54 -1.72
CA ALA A 196 6.14 15.66 -2.26
C ALA A 196 5.41 16.96 -1.83
N VAL A 197 5.83 17.61 -0.74
CA VAL A 197 5.21 18.84 -0.22
C VAL A 197 5.73 20.10 -0.94
N ALA A 198 6.90 20.02 -1.58
CA ALA A 198 7.53 21.14 -2.28
C ALA A 198 6.80 21.58 -3.58
N THR A 199 5.79 20.83 -4.05
CA THR A 199 5.09 21.09 -5.33
C THR A 199 3.83 21.97 -5.19
N LEU A 200 3.77 22.83 -4.18
CA LEU A 200 2.64 23.77 -3.97
C LEU A 200 2.57 24.85 -5.07
N GLY A 201 3.70 25.14 -5.72
CA GLY A 201 3.82 26.27 -6.65
C GLY A 201 3.97 27.61 -5.91
N THR A 202 4.02 28.69 -6.67
CA THR A 202 4.02 30.06 -6.16
C THR A 202 2.67 30.45 -5.55
N MET A 203 2.65 31.48 -4.69
CA MET A 203 1.41 32.00 -4.09
C MET A 203 0.30 32.28 -5.12
N PRO A 204 0.55 32.93 -6.27
CA PRO A 204 -0.48 33.10 -7.31
C PRO A 204 -1.02 31.78 -7.88
N GLU A 205 -0.17 30.76 -8.06
CA GLU A 205 -0.57 29.44 -8.55
C GLU A 205 -1.40 28.67 -7.50
N ALA A 206 -1.06 28.82 -6.22
CA ALA A 206 -1.83 28.26 -5.11
C ALA A 206 -3.20 28.96 -4.96
N LEU A 207 -3.26 30.29 -5.11
CA LEU A 207 -4.52 31.03 -5.08
C LEU A 207 -5.40 30.71 -6.29
N GLY A 208 -4.81 30.57 -7.48
CA GLY A 208 -5.51 30.06 -8.66
C GLY A 208 -6.09 28.66 -8.43
N ASP A 209 -5.33 27.77 -7.78
CA ASP A 209 -5.82 26.45 -7.36
C ASP A 209 -7.03 26.54 -6.41
N VAL A 210 -6.95 27.38 -5.37
CA VAL A 210 -8.07 27.58 -4.44
C VAL A 210 -9.31 28.12 -5.17
N SER A 211 -9.12 29.07 -6.09
CA SER A 211 -10.22 29.63 -6.88
C SER A 211 -10.90 28.57 -7.75
N ASP A 212 -10.12 27.73 -8.45
CA ASP A 212 -10.65 26.65 -9.27
C ASP A 212 -11.45 25.63 -8.43
N ARG A 213 -10.91 25.27 -7.25
CA ARG A 213 -11.60 24.38 -6.30
C ARG A 213 -12.92 24.97 -5.84
N LEU A 214 -12.94 26.25 -5.50
CA LEU A 214 -14.16 26.92 -5.04
C LEU A 214 -15.21 27.01 -6.15
N GLY A 215 -14.78 27.27 -7.39
CA GLY A 215 -15.64 27.20 -8.57
C GLY A 215 -16.30 25.82 -8.70
N LEU A 216 -15.51 24.75 -8.61
CA LEU A 216 -16.06 23.38 -8.65
C LEU A 216 -17.01 23.09 -7.49
N VAL A 217 -16.62 23.42 -6.25
CA VAL A 217 -17.45 23.18 -5.07
C VAL A 217 -18.80 23.90 -5.21
N SER A 218 -18.79 25.11 -5.74
CA SER A 218 -20.00 25.88 -6.03
C SER A 218 -20.92 25.17 -7.03
N GLU A 219 -20.35 24.58 -8.09
CA GLU A 219 -21.07 23.84 -9.12
C GLU A 219 -21.62 22.49 -8.63
N GLN A 220 -20.80 21.71 -7.91
CA GLN A 220 -21.09 20.31 -7.57
C GLN A 220 -21.88 20.11 -6.29
N THR A 221 -21.64 20.94 -5.26
CA THR A 221 -22.31 20.79 -3.95
C THR A 221 -23.85 20.78 -4.04
N PRO A 222 -24.51 21.66 -4.83
CA PRO A 222 -25.96 21.65 -4.94
C PRO A 222 -26.51 20.39 -5.60
N LYS A 223 -25.79 19.85 -6.61
CA LYS A 223 -26.17 18.61 -7.29
C LYS A 223 -26.13 17.43 -6.31
N ILE A 224 -24.97 17.24 -5.65
CA ILE A 224 -24.77 16.18 -4.67
C ILE A 224 -25.78 16.30 -3.51
N MET A 225 -26.03 17.51 -3.01
CA MET A 225 -27.03 17.74 -1.95
C MET A 225 -28.44 17.41 -2.42
N THR A 226 -28.78 17.71 -3.68
CA THR A 226 -30.05 17.29 -4.26
C THR A 226 -30.16 15.78 -4.26
N TRP A 227 -29.19 15.06 -4.82
CA TRP A 227 -29.26 13.60 -4.90
C TRP A 227 -29.28 12.93 -3.53
N LYS A 228 -28.53 13.45 -2.55
CA LYS A 228 -28.58 12.96 -1.16
C LYS A 228 -29.96 13.15 -0.55
N ALA A 229 -30.59 14.29 -0.82
CA ALA A 229 -31.93 14.57 -0.33
C ALA A 229 -33.01 13.73 -1.04
N GLU A 230 -32.86 13.48 -2.35
CA GLU A 230 -33.69 12.53 -3.11
C GLU A 230 -33.56 11.12 -2.52
N LEU A 231 -32.33 10.67 -2.26
CA LEU A 231 -32.05 9.37 -1.64
C LEU A 231 -32.71 9.25 -0.25
N ILE A 232 -32.63 10.30 0.57
CA ILE A 232 -33.31 10.35 1.88
C ILE A 232 -34.82 10.33 1.71
N ALA A 233 -35.37 11.12 0.79
CA ALA A 233 -36.82 11.19 0.55
C ALA A 233 -37.38 9.85 0.06
N MET A 234 -36.66 9.13 -0.80
CA MET A 234 -37.07 7.80 -1.27
C MET A 234 -37.02 6.74 -0.14
N ASN A 235 -36.05 6.84 0.77
CA ASN A 235 -35.83 5.84 1.82
C ASN A 235 -36.41 6.24 3.19
N SER A 236 -37.19 7.32 3.28
CA SER A 236 -37.78 7.78 4.53
C SER A 236 -39.27 8.13 4.38
N THR A 237 -39.98 8.21 5.50
CA THR A 237 -41.37 8.68 5.53
C THR A 237 -41.47 10.22 5.52
N ILE A 238 -40.39 10.93 5.20
CA ILE A 238 -40.34 12.40 5.21
C ILE A 238 -41.12 12.92 4.00
N ASN A 239 -41.96 13.93 4.22
CA ASN A 239 -42.83 14.50 3.21
C ASN A 239 -42.00 15.21 2.13
N GLY A 240 -41.97 14.70 0.89
CA GLY A 240 -41.10 15.18 -0.19
C GLY A 240 -41.24 16.67 -0.54
N ASN A 241 -42.36 17.30 -0.16
CA ASN A 241 -42.58 18.74 -0.35
C ASN A 241 -41.67 19.63 0.50
N ASP A 242 -41.31 19.21 1.71
CA ASP A 242 -40.43 20.03 2.57
C ASP A 242 -38.97 19.91 2.12
N VAL A 243 -38.55 18.72 1.68
CA VAL A 243 -37.25 18.47 1.06
C VAL A 243 -37.06 19.28 -0.23
N ASN A 244 -38.06 19.28 -1.11
CA ASN A 244 -38.00 20.02 -2.37
C ASN A 244 -37.82 21.53 -2.17
N LYS A 245 -38.50 22.14 -1.19
CA LYS A 245 -38.36 23.58 -0.90
C LYS A 245 -36.97 23.95 -0.41
N THR A 246 -36.37 23.12 0.45
CA THR A 246 -35.00 23.36 0.92
C THR A 246 -33.99 23.20 -0.21
N LEU A 247 -34.18 22.21 -1.09
CA LEU A 247 -33.32 22.00 -2.27
C LEU A 247 -33.41 23.14 -3.28
N GLU A 248 -34.61 23.65 -3.54
CA GLU A 248 -34.82 24.80 -4.42
C GLU A 248 -34.10 26.05 -3.88
N SER A 249 -34.19 26.29 -2.57
CA SER A 249 -33.44 27.38 -1.92
C SER A 249 -31.93 27.21 -2.08
N LEU A 250 -31.39 25.99 -1.90
CA LEU A 250 -29.96 25.72 -2.04
C LEU A 250 -29.47 25.91 -3.49
N ARG A 251 -30.24 25.44 -4.47
CA ARG A 251 -29.95 25.65 -5.90
C ARG A 251 -29.92 27.13 -6.26
N ASN A 252 -30.90 27.90 -5.78
CA ASN A 252 -30.96 29.35 -6.04
C ASN A 252 -29.79 30.11 -5.39
N THR A 253 -29.41 29.74 -4.17
CA THR A 253 -28.24 30.32 -3.49
C THR A 253 -26.94 29.98 -4.22
N SER A 254 -26.77 28.73 -4.67
CA SER A 254 -25.58 28.35 -5.43
C SER A 254 -25.52 29.03 -6.79
N GLN A 255 -26.63 29.09 -7.54
CA GLN A 255 -26.65 29.82 -8.81
C GLN A 255 -26.23 31.27 -8.62
N SER A 256 -26.74 31.92 -7.57
CA SER A 256 -26.37 33.29 -7.21
C SER A 256 -24.88 33.40 -6.86
N PHE A 257 -24.31 32.41 -6.18
CA PHE A 257 -22.90 32.36 -5.83
C PHE A 257 -22.01 32.08 -7.05
N GLN A 258 -22.39 31.17 -7.95
CA GLN A 258 -21.72 30.93 -9.23
C GLN A 258 -21.72 32.19 -10.09
N ASP A 259 -22.87 32.86 -10.21
CA ASP A 259 -23.00 34.12 -10.95
C ASP A 259 -22.13 35.22 -10.33
N PHE A 260 -22.06 35.27 -8.99
CA PHE A 260 -21.16 36.18 -8.28
C PHE A 260 -19.69 35.89 -8.61
N VAL A 261 -19.25 34.63 -8.50
CA VAL A 261 -17.86 34.21 -8.77
C VAL A 261 -17.49 34.47 -10.24
N LYS A 262 -18.36 34.15 -11.19
CA LYS A 262 -18.12 34.28 -12.62
C LYS A 262 -18.09 35.75 -13.09
N ASN A 263 -18.97 36.58 -12.55
CA ASN A 263 -19.10 37.98 -12.98
C ASN A 263 -18.27 38.96 -12.16
N ASN A 264 -17.67 38.53 -11.04
CA ASN A 264 -16.82 39.36 -10.19
C ASN A 264 -15.43 38.74 -9.99
N PRO A 265 -14.66 38.47 -11.06
CA PRO A 265 -13.35 37.83 -10.97
C PRO A 265 -12.35 38.66 -10.15
N GLU A 266 -12.41 39.99 -10.22
CA GLU A 266 -11.57 40.89 -9.41
C GLU A 266 -11.88 40.81 -7.91
N TYR A 267 -13.13 40.54 -7.52
CA TYR A 267 -13.49 40.35 -6.11
C TYR A 267 -12.94 39.02 -5.58
N MET A 268 -12.97 37.95 -6.38
CA MET A 268 -12.33 36.69 -6.01
C MET A 268 -10.81 36.84 -5.89
N GLN A 269 -10.19 37.63 -6.76
CA GLN A 269 -8.78 37.96 -6.69
C GLN A 269 -8.42 38.77 -5.43
N ASN A 270 -9.23 39.78 -5.09
CA ASN A 270 -9.06 40.57 -3.87
C ASN A 270 -9.36 39.77 -2.59
N LEU A 271 -10.39 38.92 -2.61
CA LEU A 271 -10.69 38.01 -1.50
C LEU A 271 -9.54 37.01 -1.29
N ALA A 272 -8.97 36.49 -2.37
CA ALA A 272 -7.80 35.63 -2.34
C ALA A 272 -6.56 36.35 -1.80
N GLU A 273 -6.31 37.58 -2.22
CA GLU A 273 -5.21 38.42 -1.70
C GLU A 273 -5.40 38.72 -0.21
N GLN A 274 -6.61 39.10 0.21
CA GLN A 274 -6.92 39.35 1.62
C GLN A 274 -6.89 38.09 2.48
N MET A 275 -7.36 36.95 1.96
CA MET A 275 -7.21 35.66 2.62
C MET A 275 -5.74 35.28 2.75
N SER A 276 -4.93 35.50 1.72
CA SER A 276 -3.48 35.26 1.80
C SER A 276 -2.85 36.08 2.92
N ILE A 277 -3.16 37.38 2.99
CA ILE A 277 -2.66 38.28 4.04
C ILE A 277 -3.12 37.83 5.44
N GLN A 278 -4.36 37.36 5.57
CA GLN A 278 -4.91 36.91 6.86
C GLN A 278 -4.47 35.50 7.26
N LEU A 279 -4.15 34.63 6.30
CA LEU A 279 -3.68 33.26 6.54
C LEU A 279 -2.16 33.18 6.68
N GLN A 280 -1.41 34.18 6.20
CA GLN A 280 0.06 34.26 6.36
C GLN A 280 0.51 34.00 7.81
N PRO A 281 -0.08 34.63 8.85
CA PRO A 281 0.33 34.40 10.24
C PRO A 281 0.01 33.00 10.75
N LEU A 282 -1.03 32.35 10.21
CA LEU A 282 -1.39 30.97 10.54
C LEU A 282 -0.50 29.96 9.84
N LEU A 283 -0.06 30.25 8.61
CA LEU A 283 0.96 29.49 7.89
C LEU A 283 2.32 29.63 8.58
N ASP A 284 2.71 30.83 8.98
CA ASP A 284 3.96 31.07 9.70
C ASP A 284 3.98 30.33 11.07
N ASP A 285 2.86 30.32 11.80
CA ASP A 285 2.71 29.55 13.04
C ASP A 285 2.69 28.04 12.80
N LEU A 286 2.12 27.59 11.68
CA LEU A 286 2.08 26.19 11.29
C LEU A 286 3.45 25.69 10.83
N ASP A 287 4.20 26.48 10.06
CA ASP A 287 5.58 26.17 9.66
C ASP A 287 6.48 26.08 10.88
N MET A 288 6.39 27.03 11.81
CA MET A 288 7.17 27.02 13.04
C MET A 288 6.84 25.80 13.93
N LYS A 289 5.55 25.43 14.05
CA LYS A 289 5.13 24.22 14.80
C LYS A 289 5.45 22.92 14.08
N THR A 290 5.41 22.91 12.76
CA THR A 290 5.72 21.74 11.93
C THR A 290 7.21 21.47 11.98
N ASP A 291 8.05 22.50 11.90
CA ASP A 291 9.50 22.38 12.01
C ASP A 291 9.91 21.86 13.41
N ASP A 292 9.31 22.40 14.48
CA ASP A 292 9.50 21.88 15.85
C ASP A 292 9.07 20.41 15.98
N LYS A 293 7.95 20.01 15.36
CA LYS A 293 7.44 18.63 15.41
C LYS A 293 8.26 17.66 14.57
N LEU A 294 8.73 18.09 13.39
CA LEU A 294 9.61 17.30 12.52
C LEU A 294 11.00 17.12 13.16
N ASN A 295 11.51 18.15 13.82
CA ASN A 295 12.75 18.06 14.61
C ASN A 295 12.58 17.09 15.80
N GLN A 296 11.45 17.16 16.50
CA GLN A 296 11.12 16.21 17.56
C GLN A 296 11.04 14.76 17.05
N LEU A 297 10.33 14.52 15.94
CA LEU A 297 10.20 13.19 15.33
C LEU A 297 11.54 12.65 14.82
N SER A 298 12.38 13.51 14.24
CA SER A 298 13.73 13.13 13.80
C SER A 298 14.61 12.74 14.99
N ALA A 299 14.52 13.47 16.10
CA ALA A 299 15.23 13.12 17.34
C ALA A 299 14.73 11.79 17.94
N GLU A 300 13.41 11.56 17.96
CA GLU A 300 12.81 10.30 18.40
C GLU A 300 13.23 9.12 17.50
N ARG A 301 13.29 9.32 16.18
CA ARG A 301 13.75 8.33 15.20
C ARG A 301 15.22 7.95 15.41
N ILE A 302 16.10 8.93 15.60
CA ILE A 302 17.53 8.68 15.89
C ILE A 302 17.68 7.90 17.21
N ALA A 303 16.89 8.24 18.24
CA ALA A 303 16.91 7.53 19.51
C ALA A 303 16.40 6.07 19.38
N LEU A 304 15.36 5.85 18.58
CA LEU A 304 14.83 4.51 18.26
C LEU A 304 15.82 3.68 17.43
N GLU A 305 16.45 4.24 16.41
CA GLU A 305 17.48 3.54 15.62
C GLU A 305 18.66 3.11 16.50
N ALA A 306 19.10 3.98 17.41
CA ALA A 306 20.14 3.65 18.37
C ALA A 306 19.70 2.56 19.37
N MET A 307 18.43 2.56 19.79
CA MET A 307 17.86 1.51 20.64
C MET A 307 17.81 0.17 19.92
N VAL A 308 17.27 0.13 18.70
CA VAL A 308 17.18 -1.09 17.88
C VAL A 308 18.56 -1.62 17.53
N ALA A 309 19.54 -0.74 17.25
CA ALA A 309 20.92 -1.17 17.02
C ALA A 309 21.56 -1.84 18.25
N ARG A 310 21.27 -1.32 19.46
CA ARG A 310 21.69 -1.95 20.72
C ARG A 310 21.01 -3.30 20.93
N GLU A 311 19.69 -3.37 20.77
CA GLU A 311 18.95 -4.63 20.92
C GLU A 311 19.40 -5.69 19.92
N ARG A 312 19.63 -5.32 18.66
CA ARG A 312 20.18 -6.23 17.64
C ARG A 312 21.54 -6.76 18.03
N LYS A 313 22.42 -5.91 18.56
CA LYS A 313 23.75 -6.33 19.05
C LYS A 313 23.62 -7.30 20.22
N GLU A 314 22.78 -7.00 21.20
CA GLU A 314 22.53 -7.87 22.35
C GLU A 314 21.93 -9.22 21.93
N LEU A 315 21.00 -9.22 20.97
CA LEU A 315 20.42 -10.44 20.40
C LEU A 315 21.48 -11.28 19.68
N VAL A 316 22.34 -10.67 18.87
CA VAL A 316 23.44 -11.39 18.19
C VAL A 316 24.41 -11.99 19.21
N ASP A 317 24.79 -11.21 20.24
CA ASP A 317 25.69 -11.68 21.31
C ASP A 317 25.02 -12.80 22.16
N MET A 318 23.69 -12.76 22.34
CA MET A 318 22.94 -13.83 22.97
C MET A 318 22.94 -15.10 22.12
N VAL A 319 22.63 -15.01 20.82
CA VAL A 319 22.64 -16.15 19.90
C VAL A 319 24.03 -16.77 19.82
N GLU A 320 25.10 -15.97 19.85
CA GLU A 320 26.46 -16.51 19.83
C GLU A 320 26.83 -17.21 21.14
N ARG A 321 26.37 -16.73 22.29
CA ARG A 321 26.49 -17.43 23.57
C ARG A 321 25.74 -18.76 23.56
N GLU A 322 24.51 -18.78 23.06
CA GLU A 322 23.74 -20.02 22.92
C GLU A 322 24.42 -21.01 21.97
N ARG A 323 24.93 -20.56 20.82
CA ARG A 323 25.69 -21.42 19.89
C ARG A 323 26.94 -22.02 20.55
N LYS A 324 27.69 -21.25 21.34
CA LYS A 324 28.85 -21.76 22.08
C LYS A 324 28.43 -22.78 23.15
N ALA A 325 27.35 -22.53 23.87
CA ALA A 325 26.80 -23.48 24.84
C ALA A 325 26.35 -24.79 24.16
N ILE A 326 25.62 -24.70 23.04
CA ILE A 326 25.21 -25.86 22.24
C ILE A 326 26.43 -26.63 21.73
N ALA A 327 27.46 -25.95 21.24
CA ALA A 327 28.68 -26.62 20.78
C ALA A 327 29.40 -27.41 21.90
N ILE A 328 29.42 -26.88 23.13
CA ILE A 328 29.96 -27.58 24.30
C ILE A 328 29.10 -28.82 24.63
N ILE A 329 27.77 -28.68 24.66
CA ILE A 329 26.85 -29.78 24.94
C ILE A 329 27.00 -30.89 23.89
N VAL A 330 27.05 -30.56 22.60
CA VAL A 330 27.21 -31.53 21.51
C VAL A 330 28.58 -32.24 21.60
N THR A 331 29.63 -31.52 22.00
CA THR A 331 30.96 -32.12 22.17
C THR A 331 30.97 -33.10 23.34
N GLN A 332 30.36 -32.72 24.48
CA GLN A 332 30.21 -33.60 25.64
C GLN A 332 29.37 -34.83 25.33
N GLU A 333 28.27 -34.70 24.58
CA GLU A 333 27.47 -35.84 24.13
C GLU A 333 28.26 -36.75 23.18
N ARG A 334 29.09 -36.20 22.28
CA ARG A 334 29.94 -37.00 21.40
C ARG A 334 31.04 -37.75 22.16
N GLU A 335 31.64 -37.13 23.17
CA GLU A 335 32.63 -37.80 24.03
C GLU A 335 31.98 -38.96 24.80
N LYS A 336 30.80 -38.73 25.39
CA LYS A 336 30.04 -39.76 26.09
C LYS A 336 29.59 -40.89 25.15
N PHE A 337 29.15 -40.56 23.94
CA PHE A 337 28.77 -41.53 22.92
C PHE A 337 29.97 -42.38 22.44
N THR A 338 31.17 -41.78 22.35
CA THR A 338 32.40 -42.51 21.99
C THR A 338 32.80 -43.48 23.11
N GLN A 339 32.68 -43.07 24.36
CA GLN A 339 32.93 -43.95 25.52
C GLN A 339 31.92 -45.10 25.59
N ASP A 340 30.63 -44.82 25.37
CA ASP A 340 29.59 -45.86 25.32
C ASP A 340 29.82 -46.83 24.15
N LEU A 341 30.25 -46.33 22.98
CA LEU A 341 30.62 -47.17 21.83
C LEU A 341 31.83 -48.07 22.12
N ASP A 342 32.87 -47.55 22.76
CA ASP A 342 34.05 -48.34 23.14
C ASP A 342 33.69 -49.44 24.14
N GLN A 343 32.81 -49.13 25.11
CA GLN A 343 32.35 -50.11 26.08
C GLN A 343 31.45 -51.18 25.43
N VAL A 344 30.51 -50.80 24.56
CA VAL A 344 29.68 -51.74 23.80
C VAL A 344 30.55 -52.61 22.87
N SER A 345 31.56 -52.03 22.24
CA SER A 345 32.49 -52.76 21.37
C SER A 345 33.31 -53.79 22.16
N GLN A 346 33.77 -53.43 23.36
CA GLN A 346 34.45 -54.36 24.26
C GLN A 346 33.51 -55.48 24.73
N ASP A 347 32.28 -55.16 25.13
CA ASP A 347 31.29 -56.14 25.59
C ASP A 347 30.94 -57.15 24.48
N VAL A 348 30.75 -56.66 23.24
CA VAL A 348 30.51 -57.51 22.06
C VAL A 348 31.73 -58.38 21.75
N LEU A 349 32.95 -57.86 21.88
CA LEU A 349 34.18 -58.62 21.66
C LEU A 349 34.34 -59.74 22.71
N THR A 350 34.09 -59.45 23.99
CA THR A 350 34.10 -60.47 25.04
C THR A 350 33.03 -61.53 24.82
N LEU A 351 31.81 -61.14 24.47
CA LEU A 351 30.72 -62.08 24.21
C LEU A 351 31.01 -62.98 22.99
N ALA A 352 31.60 -62.39 21.93
CA ALA A 352 32.03 -63.14 20.75
C ALA A 352 33.16 -64.12 21.09
N MET A 353 34.16 -63.69 21.87
CA MET A 353 35.26 -64.56 22.31
C MET A 353 34.77 -65.70 23.20
N ASP A 354 33.86 -65.43 24.14
CA ASP A 354 33.26 -66.47 24.97
C ASP A 354 32.49 -67.49 24.11
N LYS A 355 31.73 -67.02 23.11
CA LYS A 355 31.05 -67.92 22.17
C LYS A 355 31.99 -68.71 21.29
N VAL A 356 33.13 -68.14 20.88
CA VAL A 356 34.17 -68.87 20.15
C VAL A 356 34.80 -69.95 21.03
N ILE A 357 35.11 -69.63 22.29
CA ILE A 357 35.65 -70.60 23.25
C ILE A 357 34.68 -71.75 23.48
N ASP A 358 33.38 -71.46 23.64
CA ASP A 358 32.33 -72.47 23.76
C ASP A 358 32.22 -73.33 22.50
N LEU A 359 32.31 -72.72 21.31
CA LEU A 359 32.28 -73.45 20.05
C LEU A 359 33.49 -74.39 19.90
N ILE A 360 34.68 -73.94 20.31
CA ILE A 360 35.90 -74.75 20.32
C ILE A 360 35.76 -75.93 21.28
N LYS A 361 35.28 -75.69 22.51
CA LYS A 361 35.02 -76.77 23.49
C LYS A 361 34.05 -77.80 22.93
N SER A 362 32.93 -77.34 22.36
CA SER A 362 31.92 -78.19 21.76
C SER A 362 32.49 -79.00 20.59
N THR A 363 33.28 -78.36 19.72
CA THR A 363 33.92 -79.02 18.57
C THR A 363 34.93 -80.07 19.01
N ILE A 364 35.73 -79.81 20.04
CA ILE A 364 36.67 -80.80 20.60
C ILE A 364 35.90 -82.00 21.15
N ILE A 365 34.79 -81.79 21.85
CA ILE A 365 33.95 -82.89 22.38
C ILE A 365 33.38 -83.73 21.23
N TYR A 366 32.82 -83.09 20.19
CA TYR A 366 32.32 -83.81 19.02
C TYR A 366 33.44 -84.53 18.25
N PHE A 367 34.64 -83.96 18.19
CA PHE A 367 35.80 -84.57 17.57
C PHE A 367 36.28 -85.82 18.34
N ILE A 368 36.28 -85.77 19.67
CA ILE A 368 36.57 -86.94 20.52
C ILE A 368 35.51 -88.02 20.32
N LEU A 369 34.22 -87.66 20.29
CA LEU A 369 33.13 -88.58 19.99
C LEU A 369 33.25 -89.19 18.58
N PHE A 370 33.69 -88.40 17.60
CA PHE A 370 33.90 -88.85 16.23
C PHE A 370 35.07 -89.85 16.13
N ILE A 371 36.19 -89.58 16.81
CA ILE A 371 37.31 -90.53 16.92
C ILE A 371 36.84 -91.83 17.60
N LEU A 372 36.09 -91.73 18.70
CA LEU A 372 35.51 -92.91 19.35
C LEU A 372 34.62 -93.69 18.39
N ALA A 373 33.76 -93.02 17.63
CA ALA A 373 32.91 -93.68 16.64
C ALA A 373 33.75 -94.38 15.55
N ILE A 374 34.78 -93.75 15.01
CA ILE A 374 35.64 -94.35 13.97
C ILE A 374 36.41 -95.56 14.50
N PHE A 375 36.92 -95.52 15.74
CA PHE A 375 37.67 -96.64 16.29
C PHE A 375 36.78 -97.79 16.77
N PHE A 376 35.63 -97.48 17.38
CA PHE A 376 34.75 -98.50 17.95
C PHE A 376 33.70 -99.05 16.98
N ALA A 377 33.29 -98.30 15.94
CA ALA A 377 32.30 -98.80 14.97
C ALA A 377 32.79 -100.00 14.13
N PRO A 378 34.05 -100.07 13.65
CA PRO A 378 34.58 -101.24 12.95
C PRO A 378 34.68 -102.45 13.88
N LEU A 379 35.03 -102.24 15.16
CA LEU A 379 35.05 -103.27 16.19
C LEU A 379 33.65 -103.82 16.49
N GLY A 380 32.65 -102.94 16.60
CA GLY A 380 31.25 -103.33 16.80
C GLY A 380 30.65 -104.08 15.61
N LEU A 381 30.90 -103.60 14.38
CA LEU A 381 30.48 -104.27 13.14
C LEU A 381 31.20 -105.61 12.95
N GLY A 382 32.51 -105.67 13.26
CA GLY A 382 33.30 -106.90 13.21
C GLY A 382 32.81 -107.96 14.19
N TYR A 383 32.49 -107.57 15.43
CA TYR A 383 31.91 -108.47 16.43
C TYR A 383 30.53 -109.01 16.00
N PHE A 384 29.68 -108.15 15.44
CA PHE A 384 28.34 -108.53 15.00
C PHE A 384 28.35 -109.45 13.76
N LEU A 385 29.23 -109.19 12.79
CA LEU A 385 29.43 -110.04 11.61
C LEU A 385 30.08 -111.39 11.96
N GLY A 386 31.03 -111.40 12.90
CA GLY A 386 31.62 -112.64 13.43
C GLY A 386 30.61 -113.53 14.13
N LYS A 387 29.68 -112.94 14.89
CA LYS A 387 28.60 -113.69 15.57
C LYS A 387 27.61 -114.31 14.58
N ARG A 388 27.32 -113.64 13.45
CA ARG A 388 26.47 -114.19 12.37
C ARG A 388 27.15 -115.30 11.55
N ALA A 389 28.47 -115.24 11.38
CA ALA A 389 29.23 -116.30 10.72
C ALA A 389 29.33 -117.59 11.57
N ALA A 390 29.37 -117.47 12.91
CA ALA A 390 29.36 -118.62 13.82
C ALA A 390 28.00 -119.35 13.87
N VAL A 391 26.89 -118.63 13.71
CA VAL A 391 25.53 -119.21 13.76
C VAL A 391 25.20 -120.05 12.51
N LYS A 392 25.89 -119.84 11.37
CA LYS A 392 25.65 -120.62 10.14
C LYS A 392 26.39 -121.97 10.10
N LYS A 393 27.20 -122.29 11.12
CA LYS A 393 27.88 -123.60 11.26
C LYS A 393 27.10 -124.63 12.08
N THR A 394 25.86 -124.32 12.46
CA THR A 394 25.05 -125.17 13.35
C THR A 394 23.61 -125.30 12.83
N THR A 395 23.44 -125.86 11.63
CA THR A 395 22.21 -126.54 11.19
C THR A 395 22.56 -127.47 10.03
N VAL A 396 22.67 -128.75 10.36
CA VAL A 396 22.32 -129.90 9.53
C VAL A 396 20.81 -129.99 9.44
#